data_AF-A0A2P4XPL8-F1
#
_entry.id   AF-A0A2P4XPL8-F1
#
_cell.length_a   1.000
_cell.length_b   1.000
_cell.length_c   1.000
_cell.angle_alpha   90.00
_cell.angle_beta   90.00
_cell.angle_gamma   90.00
#
_symmetry.space_group_name_H-M   'P 1'
#
loop_
_entity.id
_entity.type
_entity.pdbx_description
1 polymer ?
#
loop_
_entity_poly.entity_id
_entity_poly.type
_entity_poly.pdbx_seq_one_letter_code
_entity_poly.pdbx_strand_id
1 'polypeptide(L)'
;MDAAPISTERLRVAFALSNLGGRAETWAYTREATTPGCFTTWAQLCQQLRAAFLPANYEYRQRSRFLACKQGKRELHEYIQEMRVLAASLVGNRLPEHIKVTVFMDGLKVGPSRTQLFRVHANTMEEAIQNGLQEEYSPRQARTPTSVWLGCNVSTGAGKELQQQKPAPDRYP
;
A
#
# COMPACT_ATOMS: atom_id res chain seq x y z
N MET A 1 16.44 19.27 -13.98
CA MET A 1 16.41 20.62 -13.37
C MET A 1 16.47 20.42 -11.87
N ASP A 2 17.63 20.68 -11.27
CA ASP A 2 17.81 20.61 -9.83
C ASP A 2 17.19 21.86 -9.19
N ALA A 3 16.11 21.68 -8.43
CA ALA A 3 15.52 22.75 -7.65
C ALA A 3 16.43 23.04 -6.45
N ALA A 4 17.11 24.18 -6.46
CA ALA A 4 17.89 24.63 -5.31
C ALA A 4 16.96 24.81 -4.08
N PRO A 5 17.28 24.23 -2.92
CA PRO A 5 16.43 24.36 -1.75
C PRO A 5 16.37 25.81 -1.27
N ILE A 6 15.17 26.26 -0.90
CA ILE A 6 14.97 27.58 -0.30
C ILE A 6 15.79 27.64 1.00
N SER A 7 16.81 28.50 0.99
CA SER A 7 17.90 28.53 1.97
C SER A 7 17.54 29.15 3.31
N THR A 8 16.47 29.93 3.39
CA THR A 8 16.03 30.60 4.63
C THR A 8 14.56 30.26 4.96
N GLU A 9 14.26 30.13 6.26
CA GLU A 9 12.89 29.88 6.72
C GLU A 9 11.93 30.98 6.28
N ARG A 10 12.38 32.23 6.29
CA ARG A 10 11.59 33.38 5.83
C ARG A 10 11.17 33.26 4.38
N LEU A 11 12.08 32.91 3.48
CA LEU A 11 11.73 32.70 2.06
C LEU A 11 10.78 31.52 1.90
N ARG A 12 10.95 30.45 2.68
CA ARG A 12 10.06 29.28 2.64
C ARG A 12 8.65 29.62 3.09
N VAL A 13 8.52 30.40 4.16
CA VAL A 13 7.25 30.89 4.67
C VAL A 13 6.59 31.84 3.68
N ALA A 14 7.32 32.83 3.17
CA ALA A 14 6.80 33.78 2.18
C ALA A 14 6.30 33.08 0.91
N PHE A 15 7.07 32.11 0.40
CA PHE A 15 6.65 31.28 -0.73
C PHE A 15 5.38 30.48 -0.42
N ALA A 16 5.28 29.86 0.75
CA ALA A 16 4.07 29.11 1.08
C ALA A 16 2.84 30.03 1.24
N LEU A 17 3.01 31.22 1.81
CA LEU A 17 1.95 32.22 1.94
C LEU A 17 1.48 32.71 0.55
N SER A 18 2.40 32.92 -0.40
CA SER A 18 2.04 33.33 -1.77
C SER A 18 1.30 32.27 -2.57
N ASN A 19 1.32 31.01 -2.13
CA ASN A 19 0.60 29.90 -2.74
C ASN A 19 -0.75 29.63 -2.04
N LEU A 20 -1.12 30.40 -1.01
CA LEU A 20 -2.45 30.32 -0.43
C LEU A 20 -3.46 30.96 -1.38
N GLY A 21 -4.68 30.42 -1.40
CA GLY A 21 -5.78 30.97 -2.17
C GLY A 21 -7.09 30.95 -1.39
N GLY A 22 -8.00 31.83 -1.79
CA GLY A 22 -9.35 31.89 -1.23
C GLY A 22 -9.36 32.18 0.27
N ARG A 23 -10.11 31.40 1.06
CA ARG A 23 -10.26 31.65 2.50
C ARG A 23 -8.95 31.57 3.30
N ALA A 24 -7.99 30.76 2.83
CA ALA A 24 -6.69 30.63 3.50
C ALA A 24 -5.83 31.88 3.33
N GLU A 25 -5.89 32.49 2.15
CA GLU A 25 -5.21 33.74 1.83
C GLU A 25 -5.77 34.90 2.69
N THR A 26 -7.09 35.11 2.68
CA THR A 26 -7.74 36.16 3.48
C THR A 26 -7.44 36.00 4.98
N TRP A 27 -7.47 34.76 5.47
CA TRP A 27 -7.11 34.45 6.85
C TRP A 27 -5.65 34.84 7.16
N ALA A 28 -4.70 34.47 6.31
CA ALA A 28 -3.28 34.75 6.52
C ALA A 28 -3.01 36.26 6.55
N TYR A 29 -3.59 37.02 5.62
CA TYR A 29 -3.46 38.48 5.62
C TYR A 29 -4.05 39.13 6.86
N THR A 30 -5.24 38.70 7.29
CA THR A 30 -5.89 39.21 8.51
C THR A 30 -5.03 38.92 9.75
N ARG A 31 -4.44 37.72 9.80
CA ARG A 31 -3.55 37.29 10.90
C ARG A 31 -2.31 38.17 10.98
N GLU A 32 -1.64 38.39 9.86
CA GLU A 32 -0.42 39.21 9.79
C GLU A 32 -0.71 40.69 10.10
N ALA A 33 -1.88 41.21 9.69
CA ALA A 33 -2.29 42.58 10.02
C ALA A 33 -2.57 42.78 11.51
N THR A 34 -3.15 41.77 12.18
CA THR A 34 -3.48 41.83 13.61
C THR A 34 -2.27 41.54 14.48
N THR A 35 -1.38 40.66 14.03
CA THR A 35 -0.18 40.25 14.75
C THR A 35 0.98 40.18 13.77
N PRO A 36 1.69 41.31 13.55
CA PRO A 36 2.86 41.35 12.69
C PRO A 36 3.91 40.34 13.14
N GLY A 37 4.50 39.60 12.20
CA GLY A 37 5.47 38.55 12.51
C GLY A 37 4.84 37.27 13.06
N CYS A 38 3.55 37.02 12.80
CA CYS A 38 2.91 35.77 13.22
C CYS A 38 3.39 34.55 12.41
N PHE A 39 4.12 34.74 11.31
CA PHE A 39 4.73 33.67 10.51
C PHE A 39 6.25 33.83 10.42
N THR A 40 6.97 33.62 11.52
CA THR A 40 8.45 33.75 11.54
C THR A 40 9.18 32.46 11.14
N THR A 41 8.58 31.30 11.43
CA THR A 41 9.17 29.98 11.17
C THR A 41 8.19 29.08 10.45
N TRP A 42 8.70 28.05 9.78
CA TRP A 42 7.86 27.04 9.12
C TRP A 42 6.95 26.33 10.13
N ALA A 43 7.48 25.99 11.31
CA ALA A 43 6.73 25.34 12.37
C ALA A 43 5.56 26.22 12.86
N GLN A 44 5.78 27.53 13.03
CA GLN A 44 4.74 28.47 13.44
C GLN A 44 3.63 28.58 12.39
N LEU A 45 3.99 28.67 11.11
CA LEU A 45 3.03 28.66 10.00
C LEU A 45 2.18 27.39 10.01
N CYS A 46 2.82 26.21 10.08
CA CYS A 46 2.10 24.93 10.14
C CYS A 46 1.17 24.85 11.37
N GLN A 47 1.63 25.29 12.54
CA GLN A 47 0.83 25.27 13.75
C GLN A 47 -0.40 26.17 13.64
N GLN A 48 -0.25 27.39 13.11
CA GLN A 48 -1.37 28.33 12.97
C GLN A 48 -2.37 27.88 11.91
N LEU A 49 -1.90 27.34 10.78
CA LEU A 49 -2.78 26.75 9.76
C LEU A 49 -3.59 25.59 10.35
N ARG A 50 -2.95 24.71 11.11
CA ARG A 50 -3.66 23.62 11.80
C ARG A 50 -4.71 24.16 12.76
N ALA A 51 -4.36 25.13 13.59
CA ALA A 51 -5.28 25.72 14.57
C ALA A 51 -6.47 26.44 13.91
N ALA A 52 -6.29 27.02 12.73
CA ALA A 52 -7.34 27.75 12.02
C ALA A 52 -8.28 26.85 11.21
N PHE A 53 -7.75 25.78 10.62
CA PHE A 53 -8.50 24.98 9.63
C PHE A 53 -8.86 23.57 10.10
N LEU A 54 -8.24 23.05 11.16
CA LEU A 54 -8.59 21.74 11.71
C LEU A 54 -9.59 21.88 12.86
N PRO A 55 -10.64 21.05 12.90
CA PRO A 55 -11.51 20.94 14.07
C PRO A 55 -10.73 20.51 15.32
N ALA A 56 -11.20 20.93 16.51
CA ALA A 56 -10.56 20.62 17.79
C ALA A 56 -10.36 19.10 18.06
N ASN A 57 -11.23 18.26 17.50
CA ASN A 57 -11.18 16.80 17.64
C ASN A 57 -10.55 16.08 16.43
N TYR A 58 -9.88 16.80 15.53
CA TYR A 58 -9.31 16.22 14.30
C TYR A 58 -8.37 15.06 14.59
N GLU A 59 -7.41 15.24 15.50
CA GLU A 59 -6.42 14.20 15.81
C GLU A 59 -7.07 12.94 16.41
N TYR A 60 -8.01 13.13 17.33
CA TYR A 60 -8.79 12.03 17.90
C TYR A 60 -9.54 11.26 16.81
N ARG A 61 -10.16 11.97 15.86
CA ARG A 61 -10.87 11.37 14.74
C ARG A 61 -9.95 10.58 13.82
N GLN A 62 -8.77 11.10 13.48
CA GLN A 62 -7.81 10.37 12.64
C GLN A 62 -7.24 9.15 13.37
N ARG A 63 -6.97 9.26 14.68
CA ARG A 63 -6.52 8.14 15.50
C ARG A 63 -7.57 7.04 15.57
N SER A 64 -8.83 7.40 15.82
CA SER A 64 -9.94 6.45 15.83
C SER A 64 -10.09 5.76 14.47
N ARG A 65 -10.01 6.51 13.37
CA ARG A 65 -10.03 5.94 12.01
C ARG A 65 -8.87 5.00 11.75
N PHE A 66 -7.66 5.34 12.19
CA PHE A 66 -6.48 4.49 12.06
C PHE A 66 -6.70 3.16 12.78
N LEU A 67 -7.10 3.20 14.05
CA LEU A 67 -7.34 1.99 14.86
C LEU A 67 -8.49 1.12 14.33
N ALA A 68 -9.50 1.73 13.71
CA ALA A 68 -10.64 1.04 13.12
C ALA A 68 -10.44 0.64 11.65
N CYS A 69 -9.31 0.99 11.03
CA CYS A 69 -9.10 0.75 9.61
C CYS A 69 -8.95 -0.75 9.34
N LYS A 70 -9.80 -1.27 8.43
CA LYS A 70 -9.81 -2.67 8.02
C LYS A 70 -9.76 -2.74 6.50
N GLN A 71 -9.03 -3.70 5.94
CA GLN A 71 -8.96 -3.93 4.51
C GLN A 71 -10.35 -4.25 3.93
N GLY A 72 -11.12 -5.11 4.61
CA GLY A 72 -12.45 -5.53 4.16
C GLY A 72 -12.38 -6.19 2.78
N LYS A 73 -13.21 -5.74 1.84
CA LYS A 73 -13.26 -6.24 0.45
C LYS A 73 -12.28 -5.56 -0.50
N ARG A 74 -11.52 -4.57 -0.02
CA ARG A 74 -10.62 -3.74 -0.85
C ARG A 74 -9.38 -4.51 -1.28
N GLU A 75 -8.76 -4.02 -2.35
CA GLU A 75 -7.44 -4.48 -2.75
C GLU A 75 -6.40 -4.05 -1.72
N LEU A 76 -5.28 -4.79 -1.61
CA LEU A 76 -4.27 -4.51 -0.58
C LEU A 76 -3.68 -3.11 -0.74
N HIS A 77 -3.42 -2.67 -1.96
CA HIS A 77 -2.85 -1.35 -2.23
C HIS A 77 -3.76 -0.19 -1.78
N GLU A 78 -5.08 -0.28 -1.96
CA GLU A 78 -6.04 0.73 -1.50
C GLU A 78 -6.03 0.84 0.03
N TYR A 79 -5.99 -0.31 0.71
CA TYR A 79 -5.89 -0.37 2.16
C TYR A 79 -4.57 0.24 2.66
N ILE A 80 -3.44 -0.13 2.04
CA ILE A 80 -2.12 0.43 2.36
C ILE A 80 -2.10 1.95 2.19
N GLN A 81 -2.68 2.46 1.10
CA GLN A 81 -2.74 3.90 0.84
C GLN A 81 -3.54 4.61 1.92
N GLU A 82 -4.73 4.11 2.29
CA GLU A 82 -5.51 4.71 3.38
C GLU A 82 -4.73 4.68 4.70
N MET A 83 -4.12 3.53 5.02
CA MET A 83 -3.33 3.35 6.23
C MET A 83 -2.16 4.34 6.32
N ARG A 84 -1.43 4.58 5.21
CA ARG A 84 -0.35 5.58 5.14
C ARG A 84 -0.87 7.01 5.30
N VAL A 85 -1.99 7.35 4.67
CA VAL A 85 -2.62 8.67 4.82
C VAL A 85 -3.05 8.92 6.27
N LEU A 86 -3.65 7.92 6.90
CA LEU A 86 -4.04 8.00 8.31
C LEU A 86 -2.83 8.14 9.23
N ALA A 87 -1.77 7.37 9.01
CA ALA A 87 -0.52 7.48 9.77
C ALA A 87 0.14 8.86 9.62
N ALA A 88 0.19 9.41 8.41
CA ALA A 88 0.75 10.74 8.14
C ALA A 88 -0.08 11.87 8.77
N SER A 89 -1.39 11.65 8.96
CA SER A 89 -2.29 12.62 9.60
C SER A 89 -2.06 12.76 11.11
N LEU A 90 -1.35 11.82 11.75
CA LEU A 90 -1.07 11.80 13.19
C LEU A 90 0.18 12.63 13.57
N VAL A 91 0.30 13.86 13.09
CA VAL A 91 1.56 14.64 13.24
C VAL A 91 1.92 14.95 14.69
N GLY A 92 0.95 15.37 15.53
CA GLY A 92 1.19 15.71 16.94
C GLY A 92 1.14 14.52 17.90
N ASN A 93 0.35 13.50 17.58
CA ASN A 93 0.07 12.34 18.44
C ASN A 93 0.38 11.02 17.72
N ARG A 94 1.63 10.88 17.26
CA ARG A 94 2.09 9.67 16.57
C ARG A 94 1.93 8.44 17.44
N LEU A 95 1.41 7.36 16.86
CA LEU A 95 1.38 6.06 17.49
C LEU A 95 2.78 5.44 17.49
N PRO A 96 3.14 4.65 18.52
CA PRO A 96 4.36 3.84 18.46
C PRO A 96 4.23 2.78 17.35
N GLU A 97 5.36 2.42 16.74
CA GLU A 97 5.39 1.56 15.56
C GLU A 97 4.76 0.19 15.79
N HIS A 98 5.01 -0.45 16.94
CA HIS A 98 4.39 -1.74 17.26
C HIS A 98 2.86 -1.69 17.23
N ILE A 99 2.23 -0.60 17.69
CA ILE A 99 0.77 -0.43 17.59
C ILE A 99 0.35 -0.31 16.12
N LYS A 100 1.09 0.46 15.31
CA LYS A 100 0.78 0.59 13.88
C LYS A 100 0.90 -0.73 13.14
N VAL A 101 1.94 -1.51 13.42
CA VAL A 101 2.14 -2.86 12.88
C VAL A 101 0.98 -3.77 13.28
N THR A 102 0.63 -3.80 14.57
CA THR A 102 -0.49 -4.63 15.04
C THR A 102 -1.81 -4.24 14.40
N VAL A 103 -2.13 -2.94 14.30
CA VAL A 103 -3.36 -2.46 13.64
C VAL A 103 -3.35 -2.82 12.16
N PHE A 104 -2.22 -2.62 11.47
CA PHE A 104 -2.08 -2.98 10.06
C PHE A 104 -2.33 -4.47 9.84
N MET A 105 -1.63 -5.33 10.60
CA MET A 105 -1.78 -6.79 10.56
C MET A 105 -3.20 -7.24 10.88
N ASP A 106 -3.78 -6.71 11.95
CA ASP A 106 -5.14 -7.07 12.37
C ASP A 106 -6.20 -6.56 11.39
N GLY A 107 -5.92 -5.48 10.66
CA GLY A 107 -6.80 -4.95 9.64
C GLY A 107 -6.76 -5.70 8.31
N LEU A 108 -5.75 -6.51 8.04
CA LEU A 108 -5.68 -7.31 6.83
C LEU A 108 -6.75 -8.38 6.78
N LYS A 109 -7.30 -8.62 5.58
CA LYS A 109 -8.16 -9.78 5.33
C LYS A 109 -7.34 -11.07 5.46
N VAL A 110 -8.01 -12.18 5.77
CA VAL A 110 -7.35 -13.49 5.82
C VAL A 110 -6.84 -13.84 4.41
N GLY A 111 -5.54 -14.13 4.30
CA GLY A 111 -4.88 -14.38 3.03
C GLY A 111 -3.35 -14.46 3.17
N PRO A 112 -2.62 -14.63 2.05
CA PRO A 112 -1.17 -14.85 2.05
C PRO A 112 -0.40 -13.76 2.81
N SER A 113 -0.68 -12.48 2.53
CA SER A 113 0.00 -11.35 3.18
C SER A 113 -0.19 -11.34 4.71
N ARG A 114 -1.40 -11.64 5.20
CA ARG A 114 -1.66 -11.75 6.65
C ARG A 114 -0.88 -12.91 7.25
N THR A 115 -0.92 -14.09 6.61
CA THR A 115 -0.17 -15.27 7.06
C THR A 115 1.33 -15.03 7.10
N GLN A 116 1.89 -14.35 6.11
CA GLN A 116 3.32 -14.05 6.06
C GLN A 116 3.74 -13.08 7.17
N LEU A 117 2.92 -12.09 7.50
CA LEU A 117 3.20 -11.17 8.60
C LEU A 117 3.09 -11.83 9.99
N PHE A 118 2.38 -12.95 10.12
CA PHE A 118 2.45 -13.77 11.34
C PHE A 118 3.75 -14.58 11.44
N ARG A 119 4.43 -14.83 10.31
CA ARG A 119 5.70 -15.57 10.27
C ARG A 119 6.91 -14.65 10.40
N VAL A 120 6.84 -13.48 9.76
CA VAL A 120 7.94 -12.51 9.71
C VAL A 120 7.61 -11.34 10.62
N HIS A 121 8.43 -11.16 11.65
CA HIS A 121 8.33 -10.00 12.52
C HIS A 121 8.75 -8.74 11.76
N ALA A 122 7.94 -7.68 11.84
CA ALA A 122 8.25 -6.36 11.31
C ALA A 122 8.34 -5.36 12.47
N ASN A 123 9.38 -4.53 12.47
CA ASN A 123 9.60 -3.53 13.51
C ASN A 123 8.84 -2.23 13.24
N THR A 124 8.49 -2.00 11.96
CA THR A 124 7.79 -0.80 11.50
C THR A 124 6.61 -1.14 10.62
N MET A 125 5.65 -0.22 10.54
CA MET A 125 4.48 -0.37 9.68
C MET A 125 4.88 -0.47 8.20
N GLU A 126 5.89 0.29 7.77
CA GLU A 126 6.41 0.28 6.42
C GLU A 126 7.08 -1.06 6.04
N GLU A 127 7.85 -1.67 6.95
CA GLU A 127 8.38 -3.03 6.74
C GLU A 127 7.25 -4.05 6.60
N ALA A 128 6.22 -3.96 7.45
CA ALA A 128 5.05 -4.84 7.36
C ALA A 128 4.33 -4.68 6.02
N ILE A 129 4.22 -3.45 5.50
CA ILE A 129 3.68 -3.17 4.17
C ILE A 129 4.53 -3.82 3.08
N GLN A 130 5.85 -3.67 3.12
CA GLN A 130 6.76 -4.25 2.12
C GLN A 130 6.65 -5.78 2.08
N ASN A 131 6.68 -6.43 3.24
CA ASN A 131 6.52 -7.88 3.37
C ASN A 131 5.15 -8.34 2.84
N GLY A 132 4.08 -7.62 3.19
CA GLY A 132 2.72 -7.94 2.74
C GLY A 132 2.54 -7.81 1.22
N LEU A 133 3.16 -6.80 0.60
CA LEU A 133 3.17 -6.60 -0.85
C LEU A 133 3.97 -7.70 -1.55
N GLN A 134 5.19 -7.99 -1.09
CA GLN A 134 6.03 -9.04 -1.68
C GLN A 134 5.30 -10.38 -1.74
N GLU A 135 4.61 -10.75 -0.66
CA GLU A 135 3.83 -11.99 -0.59
C GLU A 135 2.60 -11.97 -1.51
N GLU A 136 1.96 -10.82 -1.73
CA GLU A 136 0.81 -10.75 -2.65
C GLU A 136 1.23 -10.95 -4.11
N TYR A 137 2.43 -10.48 -4.47
CA TYR A 137 2.97 -10.60 -5.82
C TYR A 137 3.70 -11.93 -6.08
N SER A 138 4.23 -12.61 -5.06
CA SER A 138 4.99 -13.86 -5.22
C SER A 138 4.18 -15.01 -5.88
N PRO A 139 2.93 -15.35 -5.47
CA PRO A 139 2.13 -16.37 -6.13
C PRO A 139 1.61 -15.96 -7.52
N ARG A 140 1.46 -14.65 -7.78
CA ARG A 140 1.02 -14.16 -9.10
C ARG A 140 2.12 -14.28 -10.16
N GLN A 141 3.40 -14.19 -9.76
CA GLN A 141 4.53 -14.36 -10.67
C GLN A 141 4.84 -15.83 -11.01
N ALA A 142 4.53 -16.77 -10.11
CA ALA A 142 4.71 -18.21 -10.37
C ALA A 142 3.67 -18.80 -11.36
N ARG A 143 2.59 -18.06 -11.65
CA ARG A 143 1.63 -18.40 -12.71
C ARG A 143 2.02 -17.75 -14.03
N THR A 144 3.19 -18.08 -14.56
CA THR A 144 3.28 -18.20 -16.03
C THR A 144 2.30 -19.30 -16.42
N PRO A 145 1.37 -19.09 -17.38
CA PRO A 145 0.66 -20.20 -17.96
C PRO A 145 1.73 -21.05 -18.63
N THR A 146 2.08 -22.19 -18.03
CA THR A 146 2.77 -23.26 -18.74
C THR A 146 1.89 -23.54 -19.94
N SER A 147 2.33 -23.11 -21.12
CA SER A 147 1.68 -23.48 -22.36
C SER A 147 1.60 -24.99 -22.37
N VAL A 148 0.37 -25.45 -22.40
CA VAL A 148 -0.05 -26.83 -22.57
C VAL A 148 0.66 -27.39 -23.81
N TRP A 149 1.77 -28.10 -23.62
CA TRP A 149 2.18 -29.13 -24.56
C TRP A 149 1.54 -30.43 -24.06
N LEU A 150 0.25 -30.56 -24.39
CA LEU A 150 -0.48 -31.82 -24.33
C LEU A 150 0.19 -32.75 -25.35
N GLY A 151 1.11 -33.59 -24.89
CA GLY A 151 1.56 -34.75 -25.64
C GLY A 151 0.53 -35.86 -25.50
N CYS A 152 -0.47 -35.88 -26.39
CA CYS A 152 -1.34 -37.01 -26.74
C CYS A 152 -2.17 -36.57 -27.96
N ASN A 153 -2.35 -37.28 -29.07
CA ASN A 153 -2.11 -38.66 -29.46
C ASN A 153 -2.39 -38.78 -30.98
N VAL A 154 -1.89 -39.87 -31.59
CA VAL A 154 -2.49 -40.58 -32.74
C VAL A 154 -2.59 -39.84 -34.07
N SER A 155 -1.82 -40.33 -35.06
CA SER A 155 -2.19 -40.26 -36.47
C SER A 155 -2.42 -41.68 -37.00
N THR A 156 -3.66 -41.92 -37.41
CA THR A 156 -4.19 -43.04 -38.18
C THR A 156 -3.66 -43.04 -39.62
N GLY A 157 -3.39 -44.21 -40.22
CA GLY A 157 -3.30 -44.29 -41.69
C GLY A 157 -2.64 -45.54 -42.31
N ALA A 158 -3.47 -46.55 -42.60
CA ALA A 158 -3.50 -47.45 -43.77
C ALA A 158 -2.23 -48.12 -44.37
N GLY A 159 -2.28 -49.46 -44.49
CA GLY A 159 -2.11 -50.16 -45.79
C GLY A 159 -0.96 -51.16 -46.03
N LYS A 160 -1.34 -52.45 -46.16
CA LYS A 160 -0.80 -53.56 -47.01
C LYS A 160 0.35 -54.50 -46.56
N GLU A 161 -0.05 -55.78 -46.48
CA GLU A 161 0.61 -57.08 -46.85
C GLU A 161 2.08 -57.38 -46.49
N LEU A 162 2.34 -58.52 -45.80
CA LEU A 162 2.70 -59.81 -46.44
C LEU A 162 2.94 -60.96 -45.41
N GLN A 163 2.30 -62.11 -45.68
CA GLN A 163 2.67 -63.53 -45.48
C GLN A 163 3.23 -64.11 -44.13
N GLN A 164 2.34 -64.87 -43.45
CA GLN A 164 2.34 -66.35 -43.29
C GLN A 164 3.42 -67.08 -42.45
N GLN A 165 3.04 -67.70 -41.31
CA GLN A 165 3.13 -69.17 -41.05
C GLN A 165 2.50 -69.65 -39.72
N LYS A 166 1.86 -70.83 -39.78
CA LYS A 166 1.14 -71.68 -38.77
C LYS A 166 2.15 -72.48 -37.88
N PRO A 167 1.79 -73.37 -36.91
CA PRO A 167 0.49 -73.75 -36.29
C PRO A 167 0.47 -73.95 -34.74
N ALA A 168 -0.70 -74.35 -34.22
CA ALA A 168 -1.05 -74.88 -32.87
C ALA A 168 -0.52 -76.33 -32.64
N PRO A 169 -0.87 -77.13 -31.58
CA PRO A 169 -1.78 -76.90 -30.44
C PRO A 169 -1.21 -77.38 -29.08
N ASP A 170 -1.96 -77.24 -27.98
CA ASP A 170 -2.22 -78.39 -27.10
C ASP A 170 -3.39 -78.17 -26.16
N ARG A 171 -4.10 -79.27 -25.91
CA ARG A 171 -5.45 -79.37 -25.37
C ARG A 171 -5.41 -80.28 -24.15
N TYR A 172 -6.24 -79.93 -23.15
CA TYR A 172 -6.78 -80.75 -22.05
C TYR A 172 -5.95 -80.93 -20.77
N PRO A 173 -6.60 -81.32 -19.64
CA PRO A 173 -8.02 -81.68 -19.41
C PRO A 173 -8.92 -80.56 -18.88
#